data_AF-A0A950MGW2-F1
#
_entry.id   AF-A0A950MGW2-F1
#
_cell.length_a   1.000
_cell.length_b   1.000
_cell.length_c   1.000
_cell.angle_alpha   90.00
_cell.angle_beta   90.00
_cell.angle_gamma   90.00
#
_symmetry.space_group_name_H-M   'P 1'
#
loop_
_entity.id
_entity.type
_entity.pdbx_description
1 polymer ?
#
loop_
_entity_poly.entity_id
_entity_poly.type
_entity_poly.pdbx_seq_one_letter_code
_entity_poly.pdbx_strand_id
1 'polypeptide(L)'
;HLRLYARPTSRIGQVCVADSYDYGATWTPAHPIDVQNPNAAIDVVRLRDGRVVLVYDDSPTQRTPLALAVSDDGLHFRRFLTVEHDPGEYSYPALIQIADGSLALTYTWKRERIRFVRVPLADVPR
;
A
#
# COMPACT_ATOMS: atom_id res chain seq x y z
N HIS A 1 8.07 -18.47 1.71
CA HIS A 1 7.51 -17.81 0.51
C HIS A 1 7.55 -16.31 0.74
N LEU A 2 8.01 -15.56 -0.26
CA LEU A 2 8.04 -14.09 -0.30
C LEU A 2 7.08 -13.62 -1.38
N ARG A 3 6.38 -12.51 -1.13
CA ARG A 3 5.59 -11.80 -2.14
C ARG A 3 6.10 -10.38 -2.29
N LEU A 4 6.40 -10.00 -3.52
CA LEU A 4 6.69 -8.64 -3.92
C LEU A 4 5.38 -7.94 -4.31
N TYR A 5 5.22 -6.69 -3.89
CA TYR A 5 4.21 -5.78 -4.42
C TYR A 5 4.93 -4.67 -5.17
N ALA A 6 4.53 -4.39 -6.40
CA ALA A 6 5.16 -3.41 -7.26
C ALA A 6 4.13 -2.43 -7.81
N ARG A 7 4.47 -1.14 -7.82
CA ARG A 7 3.68 -0.16 -8.56
C ARG A 7 3.70 -0.48 -10.07
N PRO A 8 2.60 -0.22 -10.79
CA PRO A 8 2.52 -0.47 -12.23
C PRO A 8 3.30 0.56 -13.06
N THR A 9 3.51 0.21 -14.33
CA THR A 9 3.67 1.23 -15.38
C THR A 9 2.31 1.81 -15.76
N SER A 10 2.27 2.99 -16.38
CA SER A 10 1.02 3.61 -16.83
C SER A 10 0.18 2.75 -17.80
N ARG A 11 0.78 1.73 -18.43
CA ARG A 11 0.05 0.78 -19.29
C ARG A 11 -0.70 -0.31 -18.51
N ILE A 12 -0.23 -0.67 -17.32
CA ILE A 12 -0.85 -1.72 -16.49
C ILE A 12 -1.90 -1.10 -15.56
N GLY A 13 -1.59 0.04 -14.93
CA GLY A 13 -2.54 0.80 -14.11
C GLY A 13 -3.01 0.13 -12.80
N GLN A 14 -2.50 -1.06 -12.48
CA GLN A 14 -2.83 -1.82 -11.28
C GLN A 14 -1.58 -2.34 -10.57
N VAL A 15 -1.59 -2.36 -9.24
CA VAL A 15 -0.52 -2.97 -8.44
C VAL A 15 -0.27 -4.39 -8.94
N CYS A 16 1.00 -4.73 -9.11
CA CYS A 16 1.42 -6.06 -9.54
C CYS A 16 2.03 -6.83 -8.38
N VAL A 17 1.84 -8.15 -8.39
CA VAL A 17 2.49 -9.05 -7.45
C VAL A 17 3.31 -10.10 -8.17
N ALA A 18 4.38 -10.54 -7.52
CA ALA A 18 5.17 -11.68 -7.92
C ALA A 18 5.59 -12.45 -6.67
N ASP A 19 5.72 -13.75 -6.79
CA ASP A 19 6.02 -14.64 -5.68
C ASP A 19 7.38 -15.30 -5.87
N SER A 20 8.10 -15.48 -4.76
CA SER A 20 9.34 -16.22 -4.70
C SER A 20 9.26 -17.33 -3.65
N TYR A 21 9.77 -18.49 -4.02
CA TYR A 21 9.82 -19.69 -3.18
C TYR A 21 11.25 -20.08 -2.79
N ASP A 22 12.24 -19.28 -3.20
CA ASP A 22 13.68 -19.51 -3.05
C ASP A 22 14.41 -18.26 -2.52
N TYR A 23 13.76 -17.58 -1.56
CA TYR A 23 14.33 -16.41 -0.85
C TYR A 23 14.66 -15.21 -1.76
N GLY A 24 13.94 -15.07 -2.88
CA GLY A 24 14.07 -13.94 -3.80
C GLY A 24 15.08 -14.15 -4.92
N ALA A 25 15.65 -15.35 -5.05
CA ALA A 25 16.56 -15.68 -6.14
C ALA A 25 15.84 -15.76 -7.49
N THR A 26 14.65 -16.36 -7.52
CA THR A 26 13.76 -16.36 -8.68
C THR A 26 12.35 -15.93 -8.29
N TRP A 27 11.63 -15.40 -9.28
CA TRP A 27 10.28 -14.88 -9.13
C TRP A 27 9.38 -15.44 -10.21
N THR A 28 8.11 -15.66 -9.86
CA THR A 28 7.06 -15.88 -10.86
C THR A 28 6.94 -14.65 -11.78
N PRO A 29 6.36 -14.80 -12.97
CA PRO A 29 5.89 -13.64 -13.73
C PRO A 29 5.00 -12.74 -12.87
N ALA A 30 5.22 -11.44 -12.95
CA ALA A 30 4.39 -10.47 -12.27
C ALA A 30 3.00 -10.42 -12.92
N HIS A 31 1.96 -10.32 -12.09
CA HIS A 31 0.58 -10.18 -12.55
C HIS A 31 -0.15 -9.10 -11.76
N PRO A 32 -1.10 -8.37 -12.37
CA PRO A 32 -1.87 -7.36 -11.67
C PRO A 32 -2.83 -7.99 -10.65
N ILE A 33 -3.09 -7.28 -9.57
CA ILE A 33 -4.20 -7.51 -8.64
C ILE A 33 -5.24 -6.40 -8.78
N ASP A 34 -6.44 -6.58 -8.22
CA ASP A 34 -7.53 -5.59 -8.32
C ASP A 34 -7.33 -4.39 -7.37
N VAL A 35 -6.20 -3.70 -7.55
CA VAL A 35 -5.86 -2.45 -6.86
C VAL A 35 -5.32 -1.48 -7.90
N GLN A 36 -6.13 -0.49 -8.25
CA GLN A 36 -5.72 0.59 -9.15
C GLN A 36 -4.55 1.39 -8.58
N ASN A 37 -3.68 1.88 -9.46
CA ASN A 37 -2.60 2.77 -9.08
C ASN A 37 -2.10 3.59 -10.28
N PRO A 38 -1.88 4.91 -10.13
CA PRO A 38 -1.56 5.82 -11.22
C PRO A 38 -0.05 5.85 -11.54
N ASN A 39 0.68 4.74 -11.36
CA ASN A 39 2.15 4.70 -11.30
C ASN A 39 2.71 5.57 -10.16
N ALA A 40 2.04 5.55 -9.01
CA ALA A 40 2.51 6.14 -7.77
C ALA A 40 3.22 5.11 -6.88
N ALA A 41 4.05 5.59 -5.96
CA ALA A 41 4.68 4.72 -4.98
C ALA A 41 3.63 4.06 -4.06
N ILE A 42 3.93 2.86 -3.59
CA ILE A 42 3.12 2.09 -2.64
C ILE A 42 4.04 1.61 -1.52
N ASP A 43 3.45 1.22 -0.39
CA ASP A 43 4.14 0.42 0.62
C ASP A 43 3.18 -0.60 1.24
N VAL A 44 3.71 -1.73 1.71
CA VAL A 44 2.94 -2.85 2.22
C VAL A 44 3.58 -3.40 3.49
N VAL A 45 2.77 -3.55 4.55
CA VAL A 45 3.19 -4.18 5.80
C VAL A 45 2.34 -5.40 6.11
N ARG A 46 2.98 -6.50 6.50
CA ARG A 46 2.29 -7.63 7.12
C ARG A 46 2.18 -7.39 8.62
N LEU A 47 0.96 -7.35 9.12
CA LEU A 47 0.67 -7.21 10.54
C LEU A 47 1.04 -8.48 11.31
N ARG A 48 1.30 -8.32 12.62
CA ARG A 48 1.57 -9.43 13.54
C ARG A 48 0.46 -10.48 13.60
N ASP A 49 -0.79 -10.10 13.30
CA ASP A 49 -1.94 -11.00 13.26
C ASP A 49 -2.17 -11.66 11.88
N GLY A 50 -1.27 -11.44 10.93
CA GLY A 50 -1.26 -12.11 9.62
C GLY A 50 -1.84 -11.29 8.48
N ARG A 51 -2.69 -10.30 8.77
CA ARG A 51 -3.27 -9.38 7.77
C ARG A 51 -2.19 -8.59 7.05
N VAL A 52 -2.50 -8.10 5.86
CA VAL A 52 -1.62 -7.26 5.04
C VAL A 52 -2.28 -5.91 4.84
N VAL A 53 -1.55 -4.83 5.09
CA VAL A 53 -2.02 -3.46 4.88
C VAL A 53 -1.18 -2.80 3.78
N LEU A 54 -1.87 -2.25 2.79
CA LEU A 54 -1.31 -1.51 1.66
C LEU A 54 -1.65 -0.03 1.80
N VAL A 55 -0.67 0.84 1.59
CA VAL A 55 -0.87 2.27 1.36
C VAL A 55 -0.62 2.58 -0.11
N TYR A 56 -1.57 3.29 -0.74
CA TYR A 56 -1.56 3.57 -2.17
C TYR A 56 -2.41 4.81 -2.50
N ASP A 57 -2.16 5.40 -3.69
CA ASP A 57 -3.06 6.39 -4.28
C ASP A 57 -4.21 5.69 -5.00
N ASP A 58 -5.43 5.83 -4.47
CA ASP A 58 -6.64 5.12 -4.92
C ASP A 58 -7.28 5.82 -6.13
N SER A 59 -6.55 5.83 -7.24
CA SER A 59 -6.97 6.47 -8.48
C SER A 59 -6.28 5.83 -9.68
N PRO A 60 -6.95 5.78 -10.85
CA PRO A 60 -6.31 5.29 -12.07
C PRO A 60 -5.29 6.29 -12.65
N THR A 61 -5.38 7.57 -12.29
CA THR A 61 -4.61 8.64 -12.96
C THR A 61 -4.05 9.72 -12.05
N GLN A 62 -4.50 9.83 -10.79
CA GLN A 62 -4.13 10.94 -9.90
C GLN A 62 -3.43 10.45 -8.63
N ARG A 63 -2.53 11.25 -8.08
CA ARG A 63 -1.85 10.98 -6.79
C ARG A 63 -2.67 11.44 -5.57
N THR A 64 -3.97 11.20 -5.65
CA THR A 64 -4.97 11.48 -4.63
C THR A 64 -6.25 10.68 -4.99
N PRO A 65 -7.00 10.18 -4.01
CA PRO A 65 -6.72 10.21 -2.57
C PRO A 65 -5.62 9.22 -2.14
N LEU A 66 -4.89 9.55 -1.07
CA LEU A 66 -4.01 8.59 -0.39
C LEU A 66 -4.85 7.73 0.55
N ALA A 67 -4.79 6.41 0.41
CA ALA A 67 -5.65 5.48 1.12
C ALA A 67 -4.90 4.28 1.71
N LEU A 68 -5.54 3.62 2.67
CA LEU A 68 -5.15 2.34 3.25
C LEU A 68 -6.19 1.26 2.93
N ALA A 69 -5.70 0.10 2.51
CA ALA A 69 -6.49 -1.10 2.29
C ALA A 69 -5.91 -2.30 3.05
N VAL A 70 -6.78 -3.22 3.45
CA VAL A 70 -6.41 -4.44 4.21
C VAL A 70 -6.78 -5.70 3.43
N SER A 71 -6.00 -6.76 3.60
CA SER A 71 -6.22 -8.07 2.98
C SER A 71 -5.82 -9.19 3.95
N ASP A 72 -6.56 -10.31 3.92
CA ASP A 72 -6.22 -11.53 4.67
C ASP A 72 -5.34 -12.50 3.87
N ASP A 73 -5.35 -12.40 2.53
CA ASP A 73 -4.63 -13.30 1.61
C ASP A 73 -3.53 -12.61 0.80
N GLY A 74 -3.41 -11.29 0.94
CA GLY A 74 -2.44 -10.46 0.21
C GLY A 74 -2.73 -10.35 -1.29
N LEU A 75 -3.96 -10.63 -1.73
CA LEU A 75 -4.41 -10.49 -3.13
C LEU A 75 -5.67 -9.64 -3.22
N HIS A 76 -6.63 -9.89 -2.34
CA HIS A 76 -7.92 -9.19 -2.33
C HIS A 76 -7.90 -8.12 -1.24
N PHE A 77 -7.78 -6.86 -1.65
CA PHE A 77 -7.68 -5.73 -0.74
C PHE A 77 -9.01 -4.99 -0.63
N ARG A 78 -9.41 -4.67 0.60
CA ARG A 78 -10.55 -3.80 0.89
C ARG A 78 -10.06 -2.49 1.49
N ARG A 79 -10.33 -1.37 0.82
CA ARG A 79 -10.07 -0.03 1.35
C ARG A 79 -10.85 0.20 2.63
N PHE A 80 -10.20 0.71 3.67
CA PHE A 80 -10.83 0.98 4.97
C PHE A 80 -10.61 2.40 5.49
N LEU A 81 -9.58 3.10 5.02
CA LEU A 81 -9.29 4.47 5.45
C LEU A 81 -8.79 5.32 4.28
N THR A 82 -9.37 6.50 4.12
CA THR A 82 -8.80 7.56 3.28
C THR A 82 -7.99 8.48 4.18
N VAL A 83 -6.67 8.53 3.97
CA VAL A 83 -5.76 9.36 4.77
C VAL A 83 -5.87 10.82 4.33
N GLU A 84 -5.88 11.05 3.02
CA GLU A 84 -6.00 12.37 2.42
C GLU A 84 -7.07 12.37 1.31
N HIS A 85 -7.93 13.38 1.29
CA HIS A 85 -9.05 13.50 0.36
C HIS A 85 -8.96 14.71 -0.58
N ASP A 86 -8.10 15.69 -0.26
CA ASP A 86 -8.02 16.92 -1.03
C ASP A 86 -7.30 16.72 -2.37
N PRO A 87 -7.59 17.58 -3.36
CA PRO A 87 -6.73 17.72 -4.52
C PRO A 87 -5.28 18.01 -4.12
N GLY A 88 -4.35 17.33 -4.79
CA GLY A 88 -2.92 17.49 -4.55
C GLY A 88 -2.12 16.28 -4.99
N GLU A 89 -0.84 16.30 -4.62
CA GLU A 89 0.09 15.19 -4.81
C GLU A 89 0.51 14.65 -3.45
N TYR A 90 0.11 13.41 -3.16
CA TYR A 90 0.63 12.62 -2.04
C TYR A 90 1.59 11.58 -2.60
N SER A 91 2.74 11.37 -1.97
CA SER A 91 3.80 10.56 -2.59
C SER A 91 4.71 9.89 -1.59
N TYR A 92 5.31 8.78 -2.04
CA TYR A 92 6.32 8.02 -1.31
C TYR A 92 5.89 7.67 0.11
N PRO A 93 4.76 6.95 0.28
CA PRO A 93 4.37 6.50 1.59
C PRO A 93 5.35 5.44 2.12
N ALA A 94 5.50 5.41 3.44
CA ALA A 94 6.19 4.35 4.18
C ALA A 94 5.34 3.96 5.40
N LEU A 95 5.11 2.66 5.59
CA LEU A 95 4.15 2.11 6.52
C LEU A 95 4.76 0.98 7.34
N ILE A 96 4.71 1.09 8.67
CA ILE A 96 5.14 0.03 9.59
C ILE A 96 4.13 -0.19 10.71
N GLN A 97 4.11 -1.39 11.29
CA GLN A 97 3.44 -1.65 12.56
C GLN A 97 4.40 -1.40 13.73
N ILE A 98 4.09 -0.45 14.60
CA ILE A 98 4.96 -0.06 15.73
C ILE A 98 4.71 -0.89 16.98
N ALA A 99 5.52 -0.69 18.04
CA ALA A 99 5.56 -1.53 19.23
C ALA A 99 4.18 -1.76 19.87
N ASP A 100 3.38 -0.71 20.01
CA ASP A 100 2.03 -0.73 20.59
C ASP A 100 0.95 -1.37 19.70
N GLY A 101 1.33 -1.86 18.51
CA GLY A 101 0.46 -2.52 17.55
C GLY A 101 -0.20 -1.60 16.53
N SER A 102 -0.17 -0.27 16.73
CA SER A 102 -0.69 0.68 15.74
C SER A 102 0.18 0.75 14.48
N LEU A 103 -0.38 1.32 13.43
CA LEU A 103 0.35 1.64 12.20
C LEU A 103 0.94 3.04 12.28
N ALA A 104 2.19 3.18 11.86
CA ALA A 104 2.85 4.45 11.63
C ALA A 104 3.06 4.64 10.13
N LEU A 105 2.50 5.72 9.59
CA LEU A 105 2.57 6.10 8.19
C LEU A 105 3.31 7.43 8.07
N THR A 106 4.30 7.50 7.19
CA THR A 106 4.88 8.76 6.71
C THR A 106 4.72 8.89 5.21
N TYR A 107 4.62 10.11 4.69
CA TYR A 107 4.56 10.39 3.26
C TYR A 107 4.86 11.86 2.97
N THR A 108 5.17 12.16 1.71
CA THR A 108 5.31 13.54 1.22
C THR A 108 3.92 14.13 0.97
N TRP A 109 3.56 15.16 1.73
CA TRP A 109 2.29 15.86 1.61
C TRP A 109 2.45 17.08 0.71
N LYS A 110 1.77 17.08 -0.44
CA LYS A 110 1.73 18.17 -1.44
C LYS A 110 3.11 18.69 -1.89
N ARG A 111 4.16 17.88 -1.74
CA ARG A 111 5.58 18.23 -1.97
C ARG A 111 6.12 19.38 -1.10
N GLU A 112 5.45 19.66 0.02
CA GLU A 112 5.82 20.76 0.93
C GLU A 112 6.45 20.26 2.23
N ARG A 113 6.02 19.09 2.71
CA ARG A 113 6.44 18.54 4.00
C ARG A 113 6.33 17.02 4.04
N ILE A 114 6.98 16.42 5.03
CA ILE A 114 6.70 15.04 5.43
C ILE A 114 5.60 15.07 6.48
N ARG A 115 4.53 14.30 6.26
CA ARG A 115 3.44 14.13 7.21
C ARG A 115 3.56 12.76 7.87
N PHE A 116 3.25 12.73 9.16
CA PHE A 116 3.15 11.52 9.97
C PHE A 116 1.69 11.29 10.39
N VAL A 117 1.23 10.06 10.29
CA VAL A 117 -0.10 9.62 10.71
C VAL A 117 0.03 8.32 11.50
N ARG A 118 -0.66 8.23 12.64
CA ARG A 118 -0.78 7.00 13.43
C ARG A 118 -2.20 6.47 13.31
N VAL A 119 -2.35 5.20 12.92
CA VAL A 119 -3.65 4.53 12.80
C VAL A 119 -3.73 3.43 13.87
N PRO A 120 -4.64 3.52 14.84
CA PRO A 120 -4.90 2.46 15.81
C PRO A 120 -5.16 1.11 15.14
N LEU A 121 -4.63 0.02 15.72
CA LEU A 121 -4.86 -1.33 15.18
C LEU A 121 -6.35 -1.70 15.15
N ALA A 122 -7.13 -1.18 16.09
CA ALA A 122 -8.56 -1.39 16.20
C ALA A 122 -9.35 -0.81 15.01
N ASP A 123 -8.77 0.14 14.29
CA ASP A 123 -9.40 0.76 13.10
C ASP A 123 -9.14 -0.06 11.83
N VAL A 124 -8.20 -1.01 11.87
CA VAL A 124 -7.94 -1.93 10.76
C VAL A 124 -8.99 -3.04 10.82
N PRO A 125 -9.87 -3.19 9.80
CA PRO A 125 -10.88 -4.22 9.79
C PRO A 125 -10.30 -5.63 9.80
N ARG A 126 -11.01 -6.55 10.45
CA ARG A 126 -10.86 -7.99 10.20
C ARG A 126 -11.56 -8.38 8.91
#